data_AF-A0A0F9HNS8-F1
#
_entry.id   AF-A0A0F9HNS8-F1
#
_cell.length_a   1.000
_cell.length_b   1.000
_cell.length_c   1.000
_cell.angle_alpha   90.00
_cell.angle_beta   90.00
_cell.angle_gamma   90.00
#
_symmetry.space_group_name_H-M   'P 1'
#
loop_
_entity.id
_entity.type
_entity.pdbx_description
1 polymer ?
#
loop_
_entity_poly.entity_id
_entity_poly.type
_entity_poly.pdbx_seq_one_letter_code
_entity_poly.pdbx_strand_id
1 'polypeptide(L)'
;MGYNKNMKNIAFDIHGTLDNDPKGILKHYMKLACNFGWTIFVISGPPAERINKELVKLNIEVPVIVVSVVDYLKDKDIKMWQDDRGNWWCDENKWWVSKGDICREHGIDI
;
A
#
# COMPACT_ATOMS: atom_id res chain seq x y z
N MET A 1 6.87 27.00 15.80
CA MET A 1 6.03 25.93 15.19
C MET A 1 6.55 24.61 15.69
N GLY A 2 5.84 23.97 16.63
CA GLY A 2 6.27 22.69 17.21
C GLY A 2 6.02 21.56 16.21
N TYR A 3 7.03 20.73 15.98
CA TYR A 3 6.88 19.45 15.29
C TYR A 3 5.89 18.59 16.10
N ASN A 4 4.73 18.27 15.52
CA ASN A 4 3.74 17.43 16.19
C ASN A 4 4.19 15.97 16.06
N LYS A 5 4.82 15.44 17.11
CA LYS A 5 5.48 14.11 17.19
C LYS A 5 4.53 12.92 16.96
N ASN A 6 3.23 13.19 16.71
CA ASN A 6 2.16 12.20 16.60
C ASN A 6 1.66 11.97 15.17
N MET A 7 2.12 12.69 14.14
CA MET A 7 1.76 12.37 12.76
C MET A 7 2.66 11.25 12.24
N LYS A 8 2.05 10.13 11.87
CA LYS A 8 2.72 8.97 11.27
C LYS A 8 2.14 8.67 9.90
N ASN A 9 2.98 8.13 9.03
CA ASN A 9 2.56 7.51 7.78
C ASN A 9 2.63 6.00 8.01
N ILE A 10 1.53 5.29 7.82
CA ILE A 10 1.48 3.83 7.96
C ILE A 10 0.97 3.20 6.67
N ALA A 11 1.40 1.98 6.35
CA ALA A 11 1.00 1.29 5.14
C ALA A 11 0.35 -0.07 5.42
N PHE A 12 -0.61 -0.42 4.56
CA PHE A 12 -1.24 -1.73 4.53
C PHE A 12 -1.08 -2.36 3.14
N ASP A 13 -0.87 -3.68 3.09
CA ASP A 13 -1.05 -4.44 1.86
C ASP A 13 -2.52 -4.82 1.69
N ILE A 14 -2.92 -5.15 0.46
CA ILE A 14 -4.24 -5.70 0.19
C ILE A 14 -4.21 -7.21 0.32
N HIS A 15 -3.45 -7.89 -0.54
CA HIS A 15 -3.49 -9.34 -0.68
C HIS A 15 -2.82 -10.03 0.51
N GLY A 16 -3.57 -10.86 1.22
CA GLY A 16 -3.09 -11.51 2.44
C GLY A 16 -3.27 -10.67 3.70
N THR A 17 -3.73 -9.42 3.60
CA THR A 17 -3.83 -8.47 4.72
C THR A 17 -5.24 -7.87 4.82
N LEU A 18 -5.58 -6.84 4.05
CA LEU A 18 -6.90 -6.21 4.12
C LEU A 18 -8.02 -7.08 3.55
N ASP A 19 -7.71 -7.96 2.59
CA ASP A 19 -8.67 -8.94 2.06
C ASP A 19 -8.96 -10.10 3.03
N ASN A 20 -8.07 -10.32 4.00
CA ASN A 20 -8.15 -11.32 5.05
C ASN A 20 -8.47 -10.70 6.43
N ASP A 21 -9.27 -9.63 6.47
CA ASP A 21 -9.75 -8.98 7.70
C ASP A 21 -11.23 -9.28 7.99
N PRO A 22 -11.61 -10.53 8.34
CA PRO A 22 -13.02 -10.92 8.51
C PRO A 22 -13.70 -10.21 9.69
N LYS A 23 -12.92 -9.73 10.66
CA LYS A 23 -13.41 -9.02 11.84
C LYS A 23 -13.39 -7.50 11.69
N GLY A 24 -12.85 -6.98 10.59
CA GLY A 24 -12.75 -5.54 10.35
C GLY A 24 -11.78 -4.81 11.29
N ILE A 25 -10.83 -5.52 11.91
CA ILE A 25 -9.90 -4.95 12.90
C ILE A 25 -8.97 -3.95 12.22
N LEU A 26 -8.44 -4.30 11.03
CA LEU A 26 -7.54 -3.42 10.29
C LEU A 26 -8.31 -2.19 9.80
N LYS A 27 -9.54 -2.37 9.31
CA LYS A 27 -10.39 -1.25 8.90
C LYS A 27 -10.72 -0.31 10.08
N HIS A 28 -10.96 -0.87 11.27
CA HIS A 28 -11.18 -0.06 12.47
C HIS A 28 -9.91 0.69 12.87
N TYR A 29 -8.76 0.02 12.82
CA TYR A 29 -7.46 0.64 13.11
C TYR A 29 -7.14 1.78 12.13
N MET A 30 -7.40 1.61 10.83
CA MET A 30 -7.25 2.68 9.83
C MET A 30 -8.11 3.91 10.17
N LYS A 31 -9.37 3.70 10.58
CA LYS A 31 -10.27 4.79 11.03
C LYS A 31 -9.71 5.52 12.26
N LEU A 32 -9.24 4.76 13.25
CA LEU A 32 -8.61 5.35 14.45
C LEU A 32 -7.36 6.15 14.09
N ALA A 33 -6.48 5.59 13.25
CA ALA A 33 -5.27 6.25 12.80
C ALA A 33 -5.57 7.57 12.06
N CYS A 34 -6.55 7.59 11.15
CA CYS A 34 -7.02 8.84 10.52
C CYS A 34 -7.53 9.86 11.56
N ASN A 35 -8.26 9.42 12.58
CA ASN A 35 -8.74 10.31 13.65
C ASN A 35 -7.59 10.89 14.51
N PHE A 36 -6.45 10.21 14.57
CA PHE A 36 -5.21 10.72 15.18
C PHE A 36 -4.39 11.62 14.23
N GLY A 37 -4.86 11.86 13.01
CA GLY A 37 -4.17 12.66 12.00
C GLY A 37 -3.04 11.90 11.29
N TRP A 38 -3.07 10.57 11.30
CA TRP A 38 -2.10 9.75 10.57
C TRP A 38 -2.49 9.66 9.10
N THR A 39 -1.48 9.53 8.24
CA THR A 39 -1.68 9.30 6.81
C THR A 39 -1.64 7.82 6.53
N ILE A 40 -2.66 7.32 5.84
CA ILE A 40 -2.78 5.90 5.51
C ILE A 40 -2.35 5.69 4.07
N PHE A 41 -1.40 4.78 3.89
CA PHE A 41 -0.96 4.29 2.60
C PHE A 41 -1.48 2.88 2.35
N VAL A 42 -1.74 2.56 1.10
CA VAL A 42 -1.95 1.20 0.64
C VAL A 42 -0.87 0.90 -0.38
N ILE A 43 0.05 -0.01 -0.03
CA ILE A 43 1.13 -0.46 -0.91
C ILE A 43 0.80 -1.87 -1.37
N SER A 44 0.54 -2.05 -2.66
CA SER A 44 0.21 -3.37 -3.19
C SER A 44 0.79 -3.62 -4.58
N GLY A 45 0.83 -4.89 -4.96
CA GLY A 45 1.45 -5.37 -6.19
C GLY A 45 0.79 -4.86 -7.48
N PRO A 46 -0.55 -4.94 -7.64
CA PRO A 46 -1.19 -4.59 -8.91
C PRO A 46 -1.04 -3.12 -9.31
N PRO A 47 -1.31 -2.76 -10.57
CA PRO A 47 -1.41 -1.36 -10.99
C PRO A 47 -2.41 -0.57 -10.13
N ALA A 48 -2.16 0.72 -9.94
CA ALA A 48 -2.96 1.57 -9.04
C ALA A 48 -4.46 1.55 -9.36
N GLU A 49 -4.84 1.46 -10.64
CA GLU A 49 -6.25 1.35 -11.05
C GLU A 49 -6.93 0.09 -10.47
N ARG A 50 -6.23 -1.05 -10.48
CA ARG A 50 -6.74 -2.32 -9.91
C ARG A 50 -6.82 -2.24 -8.39
N ILE A 51 -5.82 -1.64 -7.75
CA ILE A 51 -5.83 -1.39 -6.30
C ILE A 51 -7.06 -0.57 -5.89
N ASN A 52 -7.35 0.52 -6.60
CA ASN A 52 -8.52 1.35 -6.30
C ASN A 52 -9.84 0.55 -6.42
N LYS A 53 -9.97 -0.29 -7.45
CA LYS A 53 -11.15 -1.18 -7.61
C LYS A 53 -11.27 -2.19 -6.45
N GLU A 54 -10.16 -2.71 -5.96
CA GLU A 54 -10.13 -3.63 -4.81
C GLU A 54 -10.50 -2.92 -3.50
N LEU A 55 -10.00 -1.70 -3.28
CA LEU A 55 -10.35 -0.89 -2.10
C LEU A 55 -11.83 -0.55 -2.04
N VAL A 56 -12.46 -0.25 -3.18
CA VAL A 56 -13.92 -0.05 -3.26
C VAL A 56 -14.67 -1.31 -2.86
N LYS A 57 -14.25 -2.49 -3.35
CA LYS A 57 -14.87 -3.78 -2.97
C LYS A 57 -14.69 -4.09 -1.49
N LEU A 58 -13.57 -3.69 -0.90
CA LEU A 58 -13.28 -3.85 0.52
C LEU A 58 -14.05 -2.85 1.40
N ASN A 59 -14.79 -1.90 0.83
CA ASN A 59 -15.50 -0.85 1.57
C ASN A 59 -14.57 -0.11 2.54
N ILE A 60 -13.42 0.35 2.02
CA ILE A 60 -12.49 1.20 2.79
C ILE A 60 -13.06 2.62 2.81
N GLU A 61 -13.51 3.06 3.98
CA GLU A 61 -14.23 4.33 4.18
C GLU A 61 -13.31 5.48 4.62
N VAL A 62 -12.00 5.28 4.61
CA VAL A 62 -11.03 6.31 5.01
C VAL A 62 -10.22 6.78 3.80
N PRO A 63 -9.73 8.04 3.80
CA PRO A 63 -8.77 8.49 2.80
C PRO A 63 -7.50 7.65 2.85
N VAL A 64 -7.08 7.14 1.70
CA VAL A 64 -5.83 6.39 1.56
C VAL A 64 -5.03 6.91 0.37
N ILE A 65 -3.70 6.89 0.49
CA ILE A 65 -2.78 7.12 -0.61
C ILE A 65 -2.41 5.76 -1.21
N VAL A 66 -2.74 5.56 -2.48
CA VAL A 66 -2.43 4.31 -3.19
C VAL A 66 -1.04 4.37 -3.80
N VAL A 67 -0.23 3.36 -3.51
CA VAL A 67 1.09 3.17 -4.13
C VAL A 67 1.16 1.76 -4.73
N SER A 68 1.36 1.69 -6.04
CA SER A 68 1.54 0.44 -6.75
C SER A 68 3.03 0.08 -6.85
N VAL A 69 3.38 -1.13 -6.43
CA VAL A 69 4.74 -1.66 -6.60
C VAL A 69 5.05 -1.85 -8.09
N VAL A 70 4.08 -2.30 -8.90
CA VAL A 70 4.27 -2.44 -10.35
C VAL A 70 4.50 -1.09 -11.02
N ASP A 71 3.71 -0.07 -10.68
CA ASP A 71 3.88 1.25 -11.31
C ASP A 71 5.22 1.88 -10.90
N TYR A 72 5.65 1.69 -9.65
CA TYR A 72 6.98 2.07 -9.18
C TYR A 72 8.10 1.35 -9.95
N LEU A 73 8.00 0.03 -10.11
CA LEU A 73 8.99 -0.77 -10.85
C LEU A 73 9.07 -0.37 -12.33
N LYS A 74 7.95 -0.01 -12.96
CA LYS A 74 7.93 0.51 -14.34
C LYS A 74 8.66 1.84 -14.45
N ASP A 75 8.41 2.75 -13.51
CA ASP A 75 9.07 4.07 -13.46
C ASP A 75 10.60 3.94 -13.31
N LYS A 76 11.05 2.90 -12.58
CA LYS A 76 12.48 2.58 -12.41
C LYS A 76 13.07 1.71 -13.53
N ASP A 77 12.33 1.46 -14.61
CA ASP A 77 12.74 0.60 -15.74
C ASP A 77 13.24 -0.79 -15.30
N ILE A 78 12.61 -1.36 -14.27
CA ILE A 78 12.96 -2.70 -13.78
C ILE A 78 12.27 -3.75 -14.66
N LYS A 79 13.05 -4.72 -15.12
CA LYS A 79 12.54 -5.87 -15.88
C LYS A 79 11.47 -6.63 -15.08
N MET A 80 10.30 -6.75 -15.68
CA MET A 80 9.16 -7.53 -15.19
C MET A 80 8.57 -8.39 -16.31
N TRP A 81 7.76 -9.38 -15.95
CA TRP A 81 6.98 -10.17 -16.89
C TRP A 81 5.58 -10.41 -16.33
N GLN A 82 4.63 -10.75 -17.19
CA GLN A 82 3.31 -11.19 -16.76
C GLN A 82 3.20 -12.71 -16.84
N ASP A 83 2.46 -13.31 -15.91
CA ASP A 83 2.00 -14.69 -16.06
C ASP A 83 0.79 -14.79 -17.00
N ASP A 84 0.32 -16.01 -17.28
CA ASP A 84 -0.85 -16.28 -18.15
C ASP A 84 -2.16 -15.67 -17.63
N ARG A 85 -2.17 -15.20 -16.37
CA ARG A 85 -3.32 -14.55 -15.73
C ARG A 85 -3.18 -13.03 -15.71
N GLY A 86 -2.11 -12.49 -16.29
CA GLY A 86 -1.83 -11.06 -16.35
C GLY A 86 -1.26 -10.47 -15.06
N ASN A 87 -0.86 -11.28 -14.07
CA ASN A 87 -0.19 -10.76 -12.87
C ASN A 87 1.26 -10.45 -13.17
N TRP A 88 1.76 -9.34 -12.64
CA TRP A 88 3.14 -8.91 -12.82
C TRP A 88 4.06 -9.59 -11.82
N TRP A 89 5.20 -10.04 -12.34
CA TRP A 89 6.28 -10.69 -11.62
C TRP A 89 7.60 -9.98 -11.92
N CYS A 90 8.49 -9.97 -10.93
CA CYS A 90 9.86 -9.53 -11.09
C CYS A 90 10.78 -10.39 -10.21
N ASP A 91 12.07 -10.08 -10.22
CA ASP A 91 13.00 -10.67 -9.25
C ASP A 91 12.55 -10.39 -7.81
N GLU A 92 12.48 -11.43 -6.98
CA GLU A 92 11.91 -11.34 -5.64
C GLU A 92 12.65 -10.32 -4.76
N ASN A 93 13.98 -10.27 -4.83
CA ASN A 93 14.75 -9.28 -4.08
C ASN A 93 14.41 -7.87 -4.53
N LYS A 94 14.29 -7.65 -5.84
CA LYS A 94 13.86 -6.34 -6.36
C LYS A 94 12.47 -5.95 -5.85
N TRP A 95 11.54 -6.89 -5.79
CA TRP A 95 10.19 -6.63 -5.29
C TRP A 95 10.19 -6.13 -3.84
N TRP A 96 10.89 -6.83 -2.96
CA TRP A 96 10.97 -6.48 -1.53
C TRP A 96 11.77 -5.19 -1.30
N VAL A 97 12.88 -5.01 -2.03
CA VAL A 97 13.67 -3.78 -1.97
C VAL A 97 12.83 -2.58 -2.41
N SER A 98 12.07 -2.69 -3.51
CA SER A 98 11.19 -1.61 -3.96
C SER A 98 10.10 -1.27 -2.96
N LYS A 99 9.50 -2.24 -2.26
CA LYS A 99 8.59 -1.95 -1.14
C LYS A 99 9.29 -1.16 -0.02
N GLY A 100 10.52 -1.54 0.32
CA GLY A 100 11.33 -0.81 1.31
C GLY A 100 11.68 0.61 0.87
N ASP A 101 12.00 0.80 -0.40
CA ASP A 101 12.30 2.12 -0.98
C ASP A 101 11.06 3.02 -1.00
N ILE A 102 9.91 2.49 -1.41
CA ILE A 102 8.60 3.16 -1.30
C ILE A 102 8.36 3.62 0.14
N CYS A 103 8.53 2.73 1.13
CA CYS A 103 8.34 3.09 2.54
C CYS A 103 9.27 4.24 2.96
N ARG A 104 10.54 4.21 2.53
CA ARG A 104 11.51 5.27 2.83
C ARG A 104 11.17 6.59 2.16
N GLU A 105 10.80 6.57 0.88
CA GLU A 105 10.43 7.75 0.10
C GLU A 105 9.21 8.47 0.68
N HIS A 106 8.25 7.70 1.22
CA HIS A 106 7.03 8.24 1.82
C HIS A 106 7.12 8.42 3.34
N GLY A 107 8.27 8.15 3.98
CA GLY A 107 8.42 8.26 5.43
C GLY A 107 7.45 7.37 6.21
N ILE A 108 7.14 6.18 5.69
CA ILE A 108 6.23 5.21 6.29
C ILE A 108 6.93 4.50 7.44
N ASP A 109 6.31 4.57 8.61
CA ASP A 109 6.68 3.86 9.83
C ASP A 109 5.90 2.53 9.87
N ILE A 110 6.62 1.42 10.10
CA ILE A 110 6.07 0.05 10.10
C ILE A 110 5.61 -0.35 11.49
#